data_AF-A0A3P6RY43-F1
#
_entry.id   AF-A0A3P6RY43-F1
#
_cell.length_a   1.000
_cell.length_b   1.000
_cell.length_c   1.000
_cell.angle_alpha   90.00
_cell.angle_beta   90.00
_cell.angle_gamma   90.00
#
_symmetry.space_group_name_H-M   'P 1'
#
loop_
_entity.id
_entity.type
_entity.pdbx_description
1 polymer ?
#
loop_
_entity_poly.entity_id
_entity_poly.type
_entity_poly.pdbx_seq_one_letter_code
_entity_poly.pdbx_strand_id
1 'polypeptide(L)'
;MQYSGKLIGSSCICWIDSLMSFCCREITVKHPAAKSMIEIARTQDEETGDGTTSVIVLAGEVMAQAQPFLEQKIHPTIIIQAYRAALEDMVKLAEEKFSKPVDINNEKEVTTVVKSCLGTKMISKWMDLAVQISLDAIRTIKVDKGNASEIDIKR
;
A
#
# COMPACT_ATOMS: atom_id res chain seq x y z
N MET A 1 33.63 -23.48 6.45
CA MET A 1 34.35 -23.75 5.19
C MET A 1 33.31 -24.05 4.13
N GLN A 2 33.50 -23.49 2.93
CA GLN A 2 32.54 -23.36 1.82
C GLN A 2 31.65 -24.58 1.55
N TYR A 3 30.38 -24.34 1.25
CA TYR A 3 29.68 -25.18 0.27
C TYR A 3 29.38 -24.36 -0.99
N SER A 4 30.01 -24.84 -2.04
CA SER A 4 30.09 -24.40 -3.42
C SER A 4 28.73 -24.30 -4.10
N GLY A 5 28.65 -23.35 -5.03
CA GLY A 5 27.50 -23.10 -5.88
C GLY A 5 27.13 -24.29 -6.77
N LYS A 6 25.82 -24.41 -6.97
CA LYS A 6 25.21 -25.03 -8.13
C LYS A 6 24.10 -24.08 -8.58
N LEU A 7 24.40 -23.33 -9.63
CA LEU A 7 23.48 -22.48 -10.37
C LEU A 7 22.39 -23.39 -10.96
N ILE A 8 21.17 -23.28 -10.44
CA ILE A 8 19.99 -23.98 -10.96
C ILE A 8 19.04 -22.89 -11.47
N GLY A 9 18.77 -22.92 -12.78
CA GLY A 9 17.47 -22.61 -13.36
C GLY A 9 16.97 -21.16 -13.27
N SER A 10 16.95 -20.50 -14.42
CA SER A 10 16.27 -19.26 -14.72
C SER A 10 14.87 -19.14 -14.08
N SER A 11 14.55 -17.95 -13.53
CA SER A 11 13.22 -17.45 -13.13
C SER A 11 12.76 -17.58 -11.68
N CYS A 12 13.66 -17.79 -10.71
CA CYS A 12 13.31 -17.66 -9.29
C CYS A 12 14.37 -16.83 -8.55
N ILE A 13 14.43 -15.53 -8.84
CA ILE A 13 14.97 -14.59 -7.85
C ILE A 13 13.82 -14.37 -6.87
N CYS A 14 13.87 -15.05 -5.72
CA CYS A 14 13.15 -14.58 -4.54
C CYS A 14 13.73 -13.21 -4.20
N TRP A 15 13.08 -12.16 -4.69
CA TRP A 15 13.45 -10.80 -4.36
C TRP A 15 13.20 -10.60 -2.86
N ILE A 16 14.23 -10.12 -2.19
CA ILE A 16 14.35 -9.85 -0.75
C ILE A 16 13.45 -8.65 -0.32
N ASP A 17 12.54 -8.20 -1.19
CA ASP A 17 11.67 -7.07 -0.93
C ASP A 17 10.37 -7.53 -0.29
N SER A 18 10.07 -6.96 0.87
CA SER A 18 8.80 -7.19 1.61
C SER A 18 7.56 -6.60 0.90
N LEU A 19 7.71 -6.12 -0.34
CA LEU A 19 6.68 -5.45 -1.13
C LEU A 19 5.90 -6.45 -1.99
N MET A 20 4.68 -6.77 -1.55
CA MET A 20 3.78 -7.70 -2.25
C MET A 20 3.44 -7.25 -3.69
N SER A 21 3.37 -5.94 -3.97
CA SER A 21 3.15 -5.42 -5.33
C SER A 21 4.21 -5.93 -6.32
N PHE A 22 5.47 -5.97 -5.89
CA PHE A 22 6.58 -6.43 -6.71
C PHE A 22 6.52 -7.95 -6.96
N CYS A 23 6.20 -8.72 -5.91
CA CYS A 23 6.01 -10.18 -6.00
C CYS A 23 4.89 -10.55 -7.00
N CYS A 24 3.78 -9.81 -6.98
CA CYS A 24 2.65 -10.05 -7.88
C CYS A 24 2.93 -9.73 -9.36
N ARG A 25 3.89 -8.84 -9.68
CA ARG A 25 4.29 -8.55 -11.07
C ARG A 25 5.06 -9.69 -11.72
N GLU A 26 5.85 -10.43 -10.94
CA GLU A 26 6.69 -11.54 -11.41
C GLU A 26 5.92 -12.87 -11.54
N ILE A 27 4.71 -12.96 -10.98
CA ILE A 27 3.90 -14.19 -10.99
C ILE A 27 2.82 -14.12 -12.08
N THR A 28 2.96 -14.92 -13.13
CA THR A 28 1.90 -15.11 -14.13
C THR A 28 0.79 -16.01 -13.60
N VAL A 29 -0.34 -15.44 -13.18
CA VAL A 29 -1.49 -16.20 -12.66
C VAL A 29 -2.58 -16.37 -13.72
N LYS A 30 -3.11 -17.60 -13.87
CA LYS A 30 -4.19 -17.93 -14.83
C LYS A 30 -5.61 -17.68 -14.30
N HIS A 31 -5.79 -17.63 -12.97
CA HIS A 31 -7.10 -17.49 -12.34
C HIS A 31 -7.59 -16.04 -12.39
N PRO A 32 -8.80 -15.74 -12.91
CA PRO A 32 -9.28 -14.36 -13.09
C PRO A 32 -9.45 -13.59 -11.78
N ALA A 33 -9.85 -14.26 -10.69
CA ALA A 33 -9.93 -13.61 -9.38
C ALA A 33 -8.56 -13.18 -8.86
N ALA A 34 -7.52 -14.00 -9.10
CA ALA A 34 -6.17 -13.66 -8.68
C ALA A 34 -5.60 -12.51 -9.53
N LYS A 35 -5.94 -12.45 -10.82
CA LYS A 35 -5.62 -11.29 -11.67
C LYS A 35 -6.24 -10.00 -11.13
N SER A 36 -7.49 -10.06 -10.68
CA SER A 36 -8.18 -8.91 -10.08
C SER A 36 -7.49 -8.45 -8.78
N MET A 37 -7.02 -9.39 -7.94
CA MET A 37 -6.25 -9.07 -6.73
C MET A 37 -4.91 -8.39 -7.07
N ILE A 38 -4.22 -8.84 -8.13
CA ILE A 38 -2.97 -8.20 -8.59
C ILE A 38 -3.22 -6.77 -9.07
N GLU A 39 -4.32 -6.54 -9.82
CA GLU A 39 -4.70 -5.21 -10.29
C GLU A 39 -5.03 -4.26 -9.12
N ILE A 40 -5.68 -4.76 -8.05
CA ILE A 40 -5.92 -3.99 -6.82
C ILE A 40 -4.60 -3.57 -6.16
N ALA A 41 -3.66 -4.50 -5.98
CA ALA A 41 -2.34 -4.18 -5.41
C ALA A 41 -1.60 -3.13 -6.25
N ARG A 42 -1.65 -3.26 -7.58
CA ARG A 42 -1.00 -2.31 -8.51
C ARG A 42 -1.60 -0.91 -8.41
N THR A 43 -2.92 -0.83 -8.35
CA THR A 43 -3.62 0.47 -8.24
C THR A 43 -3.27 1.15 -6.91
N GLN A 44 -3.20 0.39 -5.80
CA GLN A 44 -2.80 0.94 -4.51
C GLN A 44 -1.37 1.48 -4.51
N ASP A 45 -0.46 0.78 -5.19
CA ASP A 45 0.94 1.17 -5.36
C ASP A 45 1.06 2.45 -6.21
N GLU A 46 0.25 2.58 -7.26
CA GLU A 46 0.23 3.76 -8.15
C GLU A 46 -0.37 5.02 -7.48
N GLU A 47 -1.39 4.85 -6.63
CA GLU A 47 -2.09 5.98 -6.00
C GLU A 47 -1.44 6.46 -4.70
N THR A 48 -1.02 5.54 -3.83
CA THR A 48 -0.49 5.88 -2.49
C THR A 48 0.94 5.38 -2.28
N GLY A 49 1.37 4.32 -2.97
CA GLY A 49 2.71 3.73 -2.80
C GLY A 49 2.95 3.07 -1.42
N ASP A 50 1.91 2.94 -0.60
CA ASP A 50 1.94 2.29 0.69
C ASP A 50 0.67 1.46 0.96
N GLY A 51 0.79 0.49 1.87
CA GLY A 51 -0.34 -0.35 2.26
C GLY A 51 -0.76 -1.42 1.25
N THR A 52 0.03 -1.68 0.20
CA THR A 52 -0.27 -2.70 -0.82
C THR A 52 -0.53 -4.09 -0.22
N THR A 53 0.23 -4.46 0.81
CA THR A 53 0.07 -5.76 1.50
C THR A 53 -1.20 -5.78 2.35
N SER A 54 -1.48 -4.69 3.07
CA SER A 54 -2.66 -4.57 3.94
C SER A 54 -3.96 -4.65 3.15
N VAL A 55 -4.02 -4.01 1.97
CA VAL A 55 -5.20 -4.05 1.09
C VAL A 55 -5.52 -5.47 0.63
N ILE A 56 -4.51 -6.27 0.30
CA ILE A 56 -4.72 -7.66 -0.15
C ILE A 56 -5.20 -8.55 0.99
N VAL A 57 -4.62 -8.39 2.19
CA VAL A 57 -5.06 -9.13 3.38
C VAL A 57 -6.50 -8.74 3.74
N LEU A 58 -6.83 -7.45 3.70
CA LEU A 58 -8.19 -6.96 3.98
C LEU A 58 -9.20 -7.50 2.98
N ALA A 59 -8.90 -7.48 1.69
CA ALA A 59 -9.77 -8.04 0.66
C ALA A 59 -10.01 -9.55 0.88
N GLY A 60 -8.97 -10.29 1.28
CA GLY A 60 -9.09 -11.70 1.66
C GLY A 60 -10.05 -11.93 2.82
N GLU A 61 -9.92 -11.13 3.89
CA GLU A 61 -10.78 -11.24 5.07
C GLU A 61 -12.24 -10.86 4.76
N VAL A 62 -12.47 -9.77 4.00
CA VAL A 62 -13.83 -9.36 3.60
C VAL A 62 -14.52 -10.46 2.78
N MET A 63 -13.78 -11.14 1.90
CA MET A 63 -14.31 -12.29 1.14
C MET A 63 -14.61 -13.49 2.06
N ALA A 64 -13.75 -13.78 3.04
CA ALA A 64 -13.98 -14.85 4.00
C ALA A 64 -15.24 -14.58 4.85
N GLN A 65 -15.45 -13.33 5.28
CA GLN A 65 -16.67 -12.92 5.99
C GLN A 65 -17.91 -12.92 5.08
N ALA A 66 -17.76 -12.80 3.76
CA ALA A 66 -18.88 -12.88 2.81
C ALA A 66 -19.38 -14.33 2.63
N GLN A 67 -18.53 -15.34 2.80
CA GLN A 67 -18.87 -16.75 2.62
C GLN A 67 -20.09 -17.24 3.44
N PRO A 68 -20.19 -17.01 4.76
CA PRO A 68 -21.33 -17.49 5.55
C PRO A 68 -22.68 -16.90 5.09
N PHE A 69 -22.69 -15.67 4.55
CA PHE A 69 -23.91 -15.07 4.02
C PHE A 69 -24.38 -15.72 2.71
N LEU A 70 -23.43 -16.22 1.90
CA LEU A 70 -23.73 -17.02 0.72
C LEU A 70 -24.29 -18.40 1.09
N GLU A 71 -23.75 -19.03 2.15
CA GLU A 71 -24.26 -20.31 2.67
C GLU A 71 -25.70 -20.18 3.20
N GLN A 72 -26.06 -19.00 3.73
CA GLN A 72 -27.42 -18.64 4.13
C GLN A 72 -28.36 -18.31 2.96
N LYS A 73 -27.91 -18.45 1.71
CA LYS A 73 -28.68 -18.16 0.47
C LYS A 73 -29.11 -16.69 0.33
N ILE A 74 -28.37 -15.75 0.91
CA ILE A 74 -28.59 -14.32 0.68
C ILE A 74 -28.14 -13.98 -0.74
N HIS A 75 -28.95 -13.22 -1.48
CA HIS A 75 -28.62 -12.84 -2.85
C HIS A 75 -27.37 -11.95 -2.88
N PRO A 76 -26.34 -12.25 -3.72
CA PRO A 76 -25.07 -11.51 -3.73
C PRO A 76 -25.21 -9.99 -3.89
N THR A 77 -26.21 -9.54 -4.64
CA THR A 77 -26.49 -8.10 -4.81
C THR A 77 -26.77 -7.39 -3.48
N ILE A 78 -27.44 -8.05 -2.54
CA ILE A 78 -27.76 -7.48 -1.23
C ILE A 78 -26.48 -7.33 -0.41
N ILE A 79 -25.61 -8.35 -0.43
CA ILE A 79 -24.32 -8.32 0.25
C ILE A 79 -23.44 -7.18 -0.29
N ILE A 80 -23.38 -7.02 -1.61
CA ILE A 80 -22.62 -5.94 -2.25
C ILE A 80 -23.18 -4.57 -1.86
N GLN A 81 -24.50 -4.39 -1.85
CA GLN A 81 -25.12 -3.13 -1.43
C GLN A 81 -24.82 -2.81 0.03
N ALA A 82 -24.89 -3.80 0.92
CA ALA A 82 -24.57 -3.63 2.33
C ALA A 82 -23.09 -3.24 2.53
N TYR A 83 -22.15 -3.89 1.83
CA TYR A 83 -20.74 -3.52 1.91
C TYR A 83 -20.44 -2.12 1.37
N ARG A 84 -21.14 -1.68 0.31
CA ARG A 84 -21.01 -0.31 -0.19
C ARG A 84 -21.51 0.73 0.81
N ALA A 85 -22.68 0.49 1.42
CA ALA A 85 -23.19 1.37 2.47
C ALA A 85 -22.24 1.42 3.68
N ALA A 86 -21.73 0.26 4.12
CA ALA A 86 -20.77 0.18 5.21
C ALA A 86 -19.46 0.92 4.88
N LEU A 87 -18.98 0.85 3.63
CA LEU A 87 -17.81 1.59 3.18
C LEU A 87 -18.03 3.10 3.28
N GLU A 88 -19.16 3.62 2.80
CA GLU A 88 -19.48 5.05 2.88
C GLU A 88 -19.48 5.55 4.33
N ASP A 89 -20.06 4.78 5.25
CA ASP A 89 -20.09 5.14 6.67
C ASP A 89 -18.70 5.07 7.31
N MET A 90 -17.90 4.05 6.97
CA MET A 90 -16.52 3.92 7.46
C MET A 90 -15.63 5.06 6.98
N VAL A 91 -15.77 5.51 5.73
CA VAL A 91 -15.00 6.64 5.20
C VAL A 91 -15.34 7.93 5.94
N LYS A 92 -16.63 8.22 6.15
CA LYS A 92 -17.06 9.38 6.96
C LYS A 92 -16.49 9.34 8.36
N LEU A 93 -16.55 8.18 9.02
CA LEU A 93 -15.99 8.00 10.37
C LEU A 93 -14.47 8.17 10.39
N ALA A 94 -13.75 7.69 9.36
CA ALA A 94 -12.32 7.87 9.22
C ALA A 94 -11.94 9.35 9.13
N GLU A 95 -12.66 10.12 8.32
CA GLU A 95 -12.43 11.56 8.13
C GLU A 95 -12.79 12.38 9.39
N GLU A 96 -13.91 12.09 10.04
CA GLU A 96 -14.41 12.89 11.16
C GLU A 96 -13.71 12.60 12.49
N LYS A 97 -13.39 11.32 12.77
CA LYS A 97 -12.92 10.89 14.10
C LYS A 97 -11.45 10.53 14.17
N PHE A 98 -10.90 9.98 13.09
CA PHE A 98 -9.56 9.39 13.10
C PHE A 98 -8.53 10.26 12.36
N SER A 99 -8.97 11.04 11.38
CA SER A 99 -8.10 11.98 10.68
C SER A 99 -7.69 13.14 11.58
N LYS A 100 -6.39 13.40 11.65
CA LYS A 100 -5.83 14.58 12.31
C LYS A 100 -5.07 15.38 11.27
N PRO A 101 -5.36 16.69 11.12
CA PRO A 101 -4.60 17.53 10.21
C PRO A 101 -3.15 17.58 10.67
N VAL A 102 -2.21 17.34 9.75
CA VAL A 102 -0.77 17.44 9.99
C VAL A 102 -0.29 18.77 9.42
N ASP A 103 0.46 19.53 10.21
CA ASP A 103 1.07 20.77 9.71
C ASP A 103 2.33 20.42 8.90
N ILE A 104 2.29 20.74 7.61
CA ILE A 104 3.39 20.49 6.66
C ILE A 104 4.64 21.31 7.02
N ASN A 105 4.49 22.41 7.75
CA ASN A 105 5.60 23.24 8.20
C ASN A 105 6.28 22.68 9.46
N ASN A 106 5.62 21.80 10.19
CA ASN A 106 6.19 21.17 11.39
C ASN A 106 7.04 19.96 11.01
N GLU A 107 8.34 20.19 10.86
CA GLU A 107 9.30 19.16 10.46
C GLU A 107 9.29 17.92 11.36
N LYS A 108 8.98 18.05 12.65
CA LYS A 108 8.94 16.92 13.59
C LYS A 108 7.77 15.98 13.33
N GLU A 109 6.61 16.53 12.97
CA GLU A 109 5.42 15.73 12.64
C GLU A 109 5.61 15.01 11.32
N VAL A 110 6.09 15.73 10.29
CA VAL A 110 6.35 15.14 8.97
C VAL A 110 7.43 14.05 9.05
N THR A 111 8.51 14.27 9.81
CA THR A 111 9.55 13.25 10.07
C THR A 111 8.95 11.99 10.69
N THR A 112 8.02 12.14 11.63
CA THR A 112 7.38 11.00 12.31
C THR A 112 6.53 10.20 11.32
N VAL A 113 5.77 10.87 10.46
CA VAL A 113 4.95 10.24 9.41
C VAL A 113 5.81 9.47 8.42
N VAL A 114 6.86 10.10 7.88
CA VAL A 114 7.77 9.47 6.91
C VAL A 114 8.50 8.27 7.54
N LYS A 115 8.90 8.38 8.81
CA LYS A 115 9.54 7.28 9.55
C LYS A 115 8.63 6.07 9.71
N SER A 116 7.34 6.28 9.96
CA SER A 116 6.35 5.19 10.03
C SER A 116 6.22 4.45 8.70
N CYS A 117 6.22 5.15 7.56
CA CYS A 117 6.15 4.52 6.23
C CYS A 117 7.42 3.74 5.86
N LEU A 118 8.59 4.21 6.28
CA LEU A 118 9.88 3.57 5.99
C LEU A 118 10.24 2.43 6.94
N GLY A 119 9.64 2.39 8.14
CA GLY A 119 10.01 1.47 9.22
C GLY A 119 9.88 -0.01 8.87
N THR A 120 8.98 -0.38 7.95
CA THR A 120 8.78 -1.77 7.50
C THR A 120 9.62 -2.13 6.27
N LYS A 121 10.24 -1.15 5.60
CA LYS A 121 10.91 -1.31 4.31
C LYS A 121 12.43 -1.16 4.40
N MET A 122 12.93 -0.44 5.42
CA MET A 122 14.35 -0.10 5.56
C MET A 122 14.98 -0.67 6.84
N ILE A 123 16.27 -1.02 6.76
CA ILE A 123 17.04 -1.45 7.93
C ILE A 123 17.17 -0.28 8.90
N SER A 124 16.83 -0.52 10.17
CA SER A 124 16.74 0.50 11.22
C SER A 124 17.97 1.41 11.36
N LYS A 125 19.16 0.91 11.00
CA LYS A 125 20.42 1.67 11.02
C LYS A 125 20.44 2.89 10.11
N TRP A 126 19.72 2.87 8.99
CA TRP A 126 19.75 3.94 7.99
C TRP A 126 18.46 4.75 7.92
N MET A 127 17.50 4.50 8.84
CA MET A 127 16.20 5.17 8.84
C MET A 127 16.35 6.69 8.92
N ASP A 128 17.16 7.20 9.85
CA ASP A 128 17.22 8.65 10.07
C ASP A 128 17.84 9.38 8.86
N LEU A 129 18.84 8.77 8.20
CA LEU A 129 19.42 9.29 6.96
C LEU A 129 18.41 9.24 5.80
N ALA A 130 17.68 8.12 5.66
CA ALA A 130 16.69 7.97 4.59
C ALA A 130 15.53 8.96 4.72
N VAL A 131 15.09 9.25 5.96
CA VAL A 131 14.05 10.25 6.22
C VAL A 131 14.56 11.65 5.84
N GLN A 132 15.78 12.01 6.23
CA GLN A 132 16.37 13.31 5.88
C GLN A 132 16.46 13.51 4.37
N ILE A 133 17.03 12.54 3.64
CA ILE A 133 17.14 12.61 2.18
C ILE A 133 15.76 12.73 1.52
N SER A 134 14.76 12.00 2.01
CA SER A 134 13.40 12.04 1.48
C SER A 134 12.76 13.44 1.67
N LEU A 135 12.94 14.05 2.85
CA LEU A 135 12.44 15.39 3.13
C LEU A 135 13.13 16.45 2.26
N ASP A 136 14.44 16.36 2.10
CA ASP A 136 15.23 17.29 1.27
C ASP A 136 14.83 17.18 -0.22
N ALA A 137 14.61 15.96 -0.71
CA ALA A 137 14.12 15.73 -2.06
C ALA A 137 12.73 16.35 -2.27
N ILE A 138 11.78 16.12 -1.35
CA ILE A 138 10.42 16.69 -1.41
C ILE A 138 10.46 18.22 -1.41
N ARG A 139 11.29 18.83 -0.55
CA ARG A 139 11.48 20.29 -0.49
C ARG A 139 12.03 20.86 -1.80
N THR A 140 12.90 20.11 -2.47
CA THR A 140 13.52 20.53 -3.74
C THR A 140 12.54 20.51 -4.90
N ILE A 141 11.63 19.53 -4.95
CA ILE A 141 10.63 19.39 -6.03
C ILE A 141 9.33 20.16 -5.76
N LYS A 142 9.15 20.72 -4.56
CA LYS A 142 7.97 21.52 -4.21
C LYS A 142 7.97 22.80 -5.05
N VAL A 143 7.06 22.89 -6.02
CA VAL A 143 6.86 24.10 -6.83
C VAL A 143 5.70 24.90 -6.25
N ASP A 144 5.98 26.13 -5.82
CA ASP A 144 4.95 27.03 -5.31
C ASP A 144 4.33 27.83 -6.46
N LYS A 145 3.15 27.41 -6.92
CA LYS A 145 2.35 28.17 -7.90
C LYS A 145 1.33 29.04 -7.17
N GLY A 146 1.79 30.02 -6.40
CA GLY A 146 1.03 31.15 -5.85
C GLY A 146 -0.12 30.85 -4.87
N ASN A 147 -1.02 29.92 -5.17
CA ASN A 147 -2.18 29.53 -4.35
C ASN A 147 -2.29 28.01 -4.14
N ALA A 148 -1.41 27.21 -4.76
CA ALA A 148 -1.32 25.76 -4.55
C ALA A 148 0.15 25.31 -4.60
N SER A 149 0.58 24.61 -3.55
CA SER A 149 1.83 23.86 -3.53
C SER A 149 1.63 22.56 -4.30
N GLU A 150 2.26 22.42 -5.47
CA GLU A 150 2.18 21.20 -6.27
C GLU A 150 3.51 20.44 -6.14
N ILE A 151 3.44 19.16 -5.80
CA ILE A 151 4.59 18.25 -5.81
C ILE A 151 4.44 17.42 -7.08
N ASP A 152 5.29 17.69 -8.07
CA ASP A 152 5.27 16.96 -9.34
C ASP A 152 6.03 15.63 -9.18
N ILE A 153 5.28 14.54 -9.02
CA ILE A 153 5.83 13.18 -8.81
C ILE A 153 5.90 12.41 -10.15
N LYS A 154 5.39 12.96 -11.27
CA LYS A 154 5.29 12.27 -12.56
C LYS A 154 5.98 13.06 -13.67
N ARG A 155 7.28 12.82 -13.82
CA ARG A 155 7.99 13.03 -15.09
C ARG A 155 8.71 11.76 -15.51
#